data_AF-A0A935URL6-F1
#
_entry.id   AF-A0A935URL6-F1
#
_cell.length_a   1.000
_cell.length_b   1.000
_cell.length_c   1.000
_cell.angle_alpha   90.00
_cell.angle_beta   90.00
_cell.angle_gamma   90.00
#
_symmetry.space_group_name_H-M   'P 1'
#
loop_
_entity.id
_entity.type
_entity.pdbx_description
1 polymer ?
#
loop_
_entity_poly.entity_id
_entity_poly.type
_entity_poly.pdbx_seq_one_letter_code
_entity_poly.pdbx_strand_id
1 'polypeptide(L)'
;MNSSPWERLLTDMEDELNVHEAALRSGNLSVVPEFTPPEGLGELPSSLTGRVRQLTERIGTLATFVQYQLVATEGDLKHLERGHQIRPSAVALYLDASV
;
A
#
# COMPACT_ATOMS: atom_id res chain seq x y z
N MET A 1 -31.20 14.53 -8.69
CA MET A 1 -30.00 15.34 -9.03
C MET A 1 -29.15 14.48 -9.95
N ASN A 2 -29.05 14.84 -11.24
CA ASN A 2 -28.17 14.13 -12.17
C ASN A 2 -26.74 14.57 -11.89
N SER A 3 -25.97 13.72 -11.19
CA SER A 3 -24.54 13.92 -11.04
C SER A 3 -23.85 13.80 -12.40
N SER A 4 -22.92 14.71 -12.68
CA SER A 4 -22.18 14.63 -13.95
C SER A 4 -21.36 13.33 -14.01
N PRO A 5 -21.07 12.77 -15.19
CA PRO A 5 -20.23 11.57 -15.31
C PRO A 5 -18.91 11.68 -14.56
N TRP A 6 -18.31 12.87 -14.54
CA TRP A 6 -17.12 13.18 -13.76
C TRP A 6 -17.33 13.07 -12.25
N GLU A 7 -18.45 13.57 -11.73
CA GLU A 7 -18.72 13.49 -10.30
C GLU A 7 -18.88 12.05 -9.83
N ARG A 8 -19.56 11.23 -10.63
CA ARG A 8 -19.73 9.80 -10.34
C ARG A 8 -18.37 9.09 -10.33
N LEU A 9 -17.58 9.27 -11.39
CA LEU A 9 -16.25 8.67 -11.47
C LEU A 9 -15.36 9.06 -10.28
N LEU A 10 -15.31 10.34 -9.93
CA LEU A 10 -14.49 10.79 -8.82
C LEU A 10 -14.97 10.25 -7.48
N THR A 11 -16.27 10.07 -7.29
CA THR A 11 -16.82 9.38 -6.11
C THR A 11 -16.43 7.91 -6.09
N ASP A 12 -16.57 7.20 -7.21
CA ASP A 12 -16.20 5.79 -7.30
C ASP A 12 -14.70 5.58 -7.00
N MET A 13 -13.84 6.47 -7.51
CA MET A 13 -12.40 6.47 -7.21
C MET A 13 -12.09 6.78 -5.74
N GLU A 14 -12.82 7.70 -5.12
CA GLU A 14 -12.66 8.00 -3.69
C GLU A 14 -13.07 6.81 -2.81
N ASP A 15 -14.17 6.15 -3.15
CA ASP A 15 -14.67 4.98 -2.43
C ASP A 15 -13.70 3.80 -2.55
N GLU A 16 -13.19 3.56 -3.76
CA GLU A 16 -12.16 2.54 -3.98
C GLU A 16 -10.88 2.85 -3.19
N LEU A 17 -10.44 4.11 -3.18
CA LEU A 17 -9.27 4.54 -2.41
C LEU A 17 -9.47 4.31 -0.90
N ASN A 18 -10.66 4.60 -0.38
CA ASN A 18 -10.98 4.37 1.03
C ASN A 18 -10.92 2.87 1.40
N VAL A 19 -11.37 1.99 0.49
CA VAL A 19 -11.26 0.53 0.67
C VAL A 19 -9.80 0.10 0.69
N HIS A 20 -8.97 0.59 -0.23
CA HIS A 20 -7.54 0.27 -0.28
C HIS A 20 -6.78 0.79 0.94
N GLU A 21 -7.11 1.99 1.42
CA GLU A 21 -6.56 2.54 2.67
C GLU A 21 -6.90 1.66 3.89
N ALA A 22 -8.14 1.17 3.96
CA ALA A 22 -8.56 0.28 5.04
C ALA A 22 -7.88 -1.10 4.94
N ALA A 23 -7.73 -1.64 3.73
CA ALA A 23 -7.01 -2.89 3.46
C ALA A 23 -5.52 -2.78 3.87
N LEU A 24 -4.87 -1.68 3.52
CA LEU A 24 -3.51 -1.37 3.91
C LEU A 24 -3.35 -1.29 5.42
N ARG A 25 -4.27 -0.60 6.12
CA ARG A 25 -4.23 -0.48 7.58
C ARG A 25 -4.43 -1.83 8.30
N SER A 26 -5.25 -2.70 7.72
CA SER A 26 -5.51 -4.05 8.27
C SER A 26 -4.48 -5.10 7.85
N GLY A 27 -3.55 -4.76 6.95
CA GLY A 27 -2.56 -5.69 6.41
C GLY A 27 -3.14 -6.73 5.43
N ASN A 28 -4.41 -6.59 5.04
CA ASN A 28 -5.09 -7.52 4.12
C ASN A 28 -5.12 -6.93 2.70
N LEU A 29 -3.93 -6.73 2.12
CA LEU A 29 -3.78 -6.16 0.80
C LEU A 29 -4.15 -7.19 -0.28
N SER A 30 -4.92 -6.75 -1.26
CA SER A 30 -5.24 -7.52 -2.46
C SER A 30 -4.63 -6.88 -3.70
N VAL A 31 -4.50 -7.65 -4.77
CA VAL A 31 -4.01 -7.12 -6.05
C VAL A 31 -5.04 -6.12 -6.58
N VAL A 32 -4.61 -4.88 -6.78
CA VAL A 32 -5.44 -3.83 -7.38
C VAL A 32 -5.47 -4.03 -8.90
N PRO A 33 -6.65 -4.09 -9.53
CA PRO A 33 -6.77 -4.21 -10.97
C PRO A 33 -6.25 -2.94 -11.68
N GLU A 34 -5.87 -3.09 -12.95
CA GLU A 34 -5.45 -1.95 -13.75
C GLU A 34 -6.60 -0.96 -13.97
N PHE A 35 -6.35 0.32 -13.69
CA PHE A 35 -7.34 1.37 -13.90
C PHE A 35 -7.57 1.58 -15.40
N THR A 36 -8.83 1.43 -15.84
CA THR A 36 -9.23 1.74 -17.21
C THR A 36 -10.02 3.04 -17.22
N PRO A 37 -9.54 4.10 -17.90
CA PRO A 37 -10.24 5.38 -17.93
C PRO A 37 -11.60 5.25 -18.64
N PRO A 38 -12.69 5.78 -18.06
CA PRO A 38 -13.99 5.74 -18.71
C PRO A 38 -14.02 6.58 -19.98
N GLU A 39 -14.65 6.06 -21.03
CA GLU A 39 -14.87 6.80 -22.26
C GLU A 39 -16.00 7.84 -22.10
N GLY A 40 -15.94 8.93 -22.87
CA GLY A 40 -17.06 9.87 -22.99
C GLY A 40 -17.28 10.83 -21.80
N LEU A 41 -16.29 11.00 -20.92
CA LEU A 41 -16.38 11.95 -19.79
C LEU A 41 -16.45 13.42 -20.24
N GLY A 42 -15.91 13.74 -21.43
CA GLY A 42 -15.77 15.12 -21.90
C GLY A 42 -14.73 15.91 -21.12
N GLU A 43 -14.73 17.24 -21.27
CA GLU A 43 -13.80 18.10 -20.54
C GLU A 43 -14.09 18.10 -19.03
N LEU A 44 -13.03 18.12 -18.21
CA LEU A 44 -13.13 18.20 -16.77
C LEU A 44 -13.77 19.55 -16.36
N PRO A 45 -14.90 19.56 -15.64
CA PRO A 45 -15.46 20.77 -15.09
C PRO A 45 -14.47 21.46 -14.14
N SER A 46 -14.26 22.76 -14.31
CA SER A 46 -13.31 23.53 -13.50
C SER A 46 -13.61 23.51 -12.00
N SER A 47 -14.88 23.30 -11.63
CA SER A 47 -15.33 23.10 -10.26
C SER A 47 -14.77 21.82 -9.61
N LEU A 48 -14.41 20.80 -10.39
CA LEU A 48 -13.92 19.51 -9.91
C LEU A 48 -12.39 19.41 -9.86
N THR A 49 -11.68 20.40 -10.40
CA THR A 49 -10.20 20.43 -10.42
C THR A 49 -9.59 20.29 -9.03
N GLY A 50 -10.19 20.91 -8.00
CA GLY A 50 -9.73 20.79 -6.62
C GLY A 50 -9.83 19.35 -6.10
N ARG A 51 -10.94 18.67 -6.41
CA ARG A 51 -11.19 17.27 -6.01
C ARG A 51 -10.21 16.32 -6.69
N VAL A 52 -9.96 16.51 -7.99
CA VAL A 52 -8.97 15.74 -8.75
C VAL A 52 -7.57 15.91 -8.17
N ARG A 53 -7.17 17.15 -7.85
CA ARG A 53 -5.87 17.42 -7.21
C ARG A 53 -5.75 16.68 -5.87
N GLN A 54 -6.75 16.78 -5.02
CA GLN A 54 -6.76 16.12 -3.71
C GLN A 54 -6.66 14.58 -3.84
N LEU A 55 -7.40 13.99 -4.78
CA LEU A 55 -7.31 12.56 -5.09
C LEU A 55 -5.88 12.17 -5.53
N THR A 56 -5.28 12.98 -6.40
CA THR A 56 -3.92 12.74 -6.91
C THR A 56 -2.89 12.76 -5.77
N GLU A 57 -2.99 13.73 -4.87
CA GLU A 57 -2.12 13.85 -3.69
C GLU A 57 -2.27 12.67 -2.73
N ARG A 58 -3.52 12.22 -2.48
CA ARG A 58 -3.79 11.04 -1.65
C ARG A 58 -3.20 9.77 -2.25
N ILE A 59 -3.41 9.54 -3.55
CA ILE A 59 -2.83 8.39 -4.26
C ILE A 59 -1.30 8.40 -4.17
N GLY A 60 -0.66 9.55 -4.39
CA GLY A 60 0.79 9.69 -4.27
C GLY A 60 1.31 9.37 -2.86
N THR A 61 0.59 9.79 -1.83
CA THR A 61 0.92 9.50 -0.43
C THR A 61 0.86 8.00 -0.13
N LEU A 62 -0.19 7.33 -0.60
CA LEU A 62 -0.36 5.89 -0.41
C LEU A 62 0.68 5.07 -1.18
N ALA A 63 0.94 5.44 -2.43
CA ALA A 63 1.98 4.80 -3.24
C ALA A 63 3.36 4.89 -2.55
N THR A 64 3.68 6.07 -2.03
CA THR A 64 4.93 6.30 -1.27
C THR A 64 4.99 5.42 -0.03
N PHE A 65 3.89 5.34 0.74
CA PHE A 65 3.83 4.51 1.93
C PHE A 65 4.01 3.01 1.63
N VAL A 66 3.31 2.50 0.61
CA VAL A 66 3.44 1.10 0.16
C VAL A 66 4.88 0.82 -0.28
N GLN A 67 5.51 1.75 -1.01
CA GLN A 67 6.90 1.60 -1.43
C GLN A 67 7.86 1.54 -0.24
N TYR A 68 7.67 2.35 0.81
CA TYR A 68 8.46 2.25 2.03
C TYR A 68 8.26 0.92 2.76
N GLN A 69 7.03 0.42 2.84
CA GLN A 69 6.76 -0.88 3.46
C GLN A 69 7.39 -2.04 2.69
N LEU A 70 7.39 -1.97 1.36
CA LEU A 70 8.07 -2.96 0.51
C LEU A 70 9.57 -2.98 0.81
N VAL A 71 10.22 -1.82 0.81
CA VAL A 71 11.67 -1.71 1.07
C VAL A 71 12.02 -2.19 2.49
N ALA A 72 11.21 -1.87 3.50
CA ALA A 72 11.41 -2.34 4.86
C ALA A 72 11.30 -3.87 4.94
N THR A 73 10.27 -4.44 4.31
CA THR A 73 10.03 -5.90 4.30
C THR A 73 11.12 -6.65 3.55
N GLU A 74 11.61 -6.12 2.42
CA GLU A 74 12.78 -6.66 1.71
C GLU A 74 14.05 -6.59 2.57
N GLY A 75 14.22 -5.52 3.35
CA GLY A 75 15.30 -5.39 4.32
C GLY A 75 15.25 -6.49 5.37
N ASP A 76 14.09 -6.67 6.00
CA ASP A 76 13.85 -7.68 7.03
C ASP A 76 14.09 -9.10 6.49
N LEU A 77 13.63 -9.40 5.27
CA LEU A 77 13.88 -10.68 4.61
C LEU A 77 15.39 -10.93 4.46
N LYS A 78 16.15 -9.96 3.93
CA LYS A 78 17.61 -10.07 3.78
C LYS A 78 18.33 -10.21 5.12
N HIS A 79 17.79 -9.64 6.19
CA HIS A 79 18.33 -9.81 7.55
C HIS A 79 18.06 -11.23 8.09
N LEU A 80 16.87 -11.78 7.86
CA LEU A 80 16.52 -13.15 8.25
C LEU A 80 17.29 -14.21 7.46
N GLU A 81 17.48 -14.01 6.15
CA GLU A 81 18.28 -14.90 5.28
C GLU A 81 19.75 -14.95 5.75
N ARG A 82 20.33 -13.79 6.12
CA ARG A 82 21.69 -13.72 6.69
C ARG A 82 21.78 -14.35 8.07
N GLY A 83 20.73 -14.24 8.90
CA GLY A 83 20.64 -14.90 10.20
C GLY A 83 20.57 -16.43 10.09
N HIS A 84 19.91 -16.95 9.05
CA HIS A 84 19.83 -18.40 8.78
C HIS A 84 21.16 -19.01 8.30
N GLN A 85 22.11 -18.21 7.82
CA GLN A 85 23.41 -18.70 7.34
C GLN A 85 24.49 -18.77 8.42
N ILE A 86 24.20 -18.38 9.67
CA ILE A 86 25.18 -18.43 10.78
C ILE A 86 24.62 -19.24 11.97
N ARG A 87 24.74 -20.58 11.90
CA ARG A 87 25.37 -21.46 12.92
C ARG A 87 25.08 -22.97 12.67
N PRO A 88 26.03 -23.72 12.08
CA PRO A 88 26.32 -25.08 12.53
C PRO A 88 27.15 -25.02 13.81
N SER A 89 26.73 -25.76 14.84
CA SER A 89 27.37 -25.96 16.15
C SER A 89 27.72 -24.71 16.97
N ALA A 90 26.88 -24.38 17.95
CA ALA A 90 27.36 -23.80 19.20
C ALA A 90 26.83 -24.69 20.33
N VAL A 91 27.74 -25.48 20.87
CA VAL A 91 27.57 -26.40 22.00
C VAL A 91 26.79 -25.70 23.11
N ALA A 92 25.65 -26.29 23.49
CA ALA A 92 25.02 -26.01 24.77
C ALA A 92 25.95 -26.54 25.87
N LEU A 93 26.89 -25.70 26.32
CA LEU A 93 27.63 -25.92 27.56
C LEU A 93 26.63 -25.71 28.70
N TYR A 94 25.94 -26.79 29.06
CA TYR A 94 25.43 -26.99 30.41
C TYR A 94 26.62 -26.84 31.36
N LEU A 95 26.70 -25.72 32.07
CA LEU A 95 27.44 -25.67 33.32
C LEU A 95 26.53 -26.23 34.41
N ASP A 96 26.40 -27.55 34.41
CA ASP A 96 26.14 -28.33 35.62
C ASP A 96 27.47 -28.99 36.01
N ALA A 97 28.18 -28.36 36.95
CA ALA A 97 29.22 -28.98 37.78
C ALA A 97 29.59 -28.00 38.92
N SER A 98 28.92 -28.21 40.05
CA SER A 98 29.36 -28.12 41.45
C SER A 98 30.78 -27.57 41.75
N VAL A 99 30.87 -26.53 42.60
CA VAL A 99 31.25 -26.60 44.04
C VAL A 99 30.60 -25.42 44.77
#